data_AF-A0A7X1GKZ1-F1
#
_entry.id   AF-A0A7X1GKZ1-F1
#
_cell.length_a   1.000
_cell.length_b   1.000
_cell.length_c   1.000
_cell.angle_alpha   90.00
_cell.angle_beta   90.00
_cell.angle_gamma   90.00
#
_symmetry.space_group_name_H-M   'P 1'
#
loop_
_entity.id
_entity.type
_entity.pdbx_description
1 polymer ?
#
loop_
_entity_poly.entity_id
_entity_poly.type
_entity_poly.pdbx_seq_one_letter_code
_entity_poly.pdbx_strand_id
1 'polypeptide(L)'
;MTSSTENKKNVIAEIERYRTKIRKNLLSKLLEKRNLMEKEGKYFYEGKWLDRAKIVAFQEAAKRRDRIIFLEISALFLFIIATILGLLKGLTAFLLPM
;
A
#
# COMPACT_ATOMS: atom_id res chain seq x y z
N MET A 1 0.06 -53.72 10.96
CA MET A 1 0.27 -52.47 10.17
C MET A 1 -0.72 -51.34 10.50
N THR A 2 -1.83 -51.59 11.16
CA THR A 2 -2.87 -50.59 11.52
C THR A 2 -2.45 -49.59 12.61
N SER A 3 -1.67 -50.03 13.60
CA SER A 3 -1.20 -49.19 14.73
C SER A 3 -0.39 -47.95 14.31
N SER A 4 0.41 -48.02 13.25
CA SER A 4 1.23 -46.87 12.79
C SER A 4 0.38 -45.75 12.18
N THR A 5 -0.65 -46.12 11.40
CA THR A 5 -1.55 -45.17 10.74
C THR A 5 -2.47 -44.47 11.73
N GLU A 6 -2.91 -45.20 12.76
CA GLU A 6 -3.75 -44.68 13.85
C GLU A 6 -2.97 -43.71 14.73
N ASN A 7 -1.71 -44.02 15.03
CA ASN A 7 -0.83 -43.14 15.78
C ASN A 7 -0.52 -41.84 15.01
N LYS A 8 -0.31 -41.92 13.68
CA LYS A 8 -0.16 -40.72 12.83
C LYS A 8 -1.41 -39.83 12.83
N LYS A 9 -2.61 -40.42 12.74
CA LYS A 9 -3.87 -39.66 12.80
C LYS A 9 -4.04 -38.94 14.14
N ASN A 10 -3.67 -39.58 15.25
CA ASN A 10 -3.71 -38.97 16.57
C ASN A 10 -2.74 -37.80 16.70
N VAL A 11 -1.51 -37.94 16.21
CA VAL A 11 -0.52 -36.85 16.21
C VAL A 11 -1.01 -35.65 15.38
N ILE A 12 -1.60 -35.89 14.20
CA ILE A 12 -2.16 -34.82 13.36
C ILE A 12 -3.29 -34.08 14.08
N ALA A 13 -4.22 -34.82 14.69
CA ALA A 13 -5.33 -34.23 15.43
C ALA A 13 -4.85 -33.40 16.63
N GLU A 14 -3.81 -33.86 17.32
CA GLU A 14 -3.18 -33.12 18.42
C GLU A 14 -2.57 -31.80 17.93
N ILE A 15 -1.81 -31.83 16.82
CA ILE A 15 -1.22 -30.64 16.20
C ILE A 15 -2.31 -29.64 15.79
N GLU A 16 -3.43 -30.10 15.20
CA GLU A 16 -4.54 -29.23 14.84
C GLU A 16 -5.21 -28.59 16.05
N ARG A 17 -5.37 -29.32 17.15
CA ARG A 17 -5.87 -28.78 18.42
C ARG A 17 -4.94 -27.70 18.96
N TYR A 18 -3.64 -27.94 19.01
CA TYR A 18 -2.65 -26.95 19.43
C TYR A 18 -2.67 -25.72 18.54
N ARG A 19 -2.66 -25.90 17.21
CA ARG A 19 -2.75 -24.80 16.24
C ARG A 19 -4.00 -23.96 16.47
N THR A 20 -5.14 -24.60 16.69
CA THR A 20 -6.41 -23.90 16.95
C THR A 20 -6.36 -23.13 18.27
N LYS A 21 -5.81 -23.73 19.33
CA LYS A 21 -5.66 -23.08 20.65
C LYS A 21 -4.74 -21.86 20.57
N ILE A 22 -3.59 -22.00 19.90
CA ILE A 22 -2.63 -20.91 19.68
C ILE A 22 -3.30 -19.79 18.88
N ARG A 23 -3.99 -20.12 17.79
CA ARG A 23 -4.69 -19.14 16.95
C ARG A 23 -5.74 -18.36 17.73
N LYS A 24 -6.56 -19.04 18.54
CA LYS A 24 -7.57 -18.40 19.39
C LYS A 24 -6.93 -17.45 20.41
N ASN A 25 -5.87 -17.89 21.09
CA ASN A 25 -5.19 -17.09 22.10
C ASN A 25 -4.43 -15.90 21.49
N LEU A 26 -3.87 -16.07 20.30
CA LEU A 26 -3.24 -14.98 19.56
C LEU A 26 -4.30 -13.94 19.15
N LEU A 27 -5.44 -14.40 18.63
CA LEU A 27 -6.53 -13.53 18.19
C LEU A 27 -7.12 -12.72 19.35
N SER A 28 -7.32 -13.33 20.53
CA SER A 28 -7.79 -12.60 21.71
C SER A 28 -6.79 -11.53 22.14
N LYS A 29 -5.48 -11.84 22.20
CA LYS A 29 -4.43 -10.86 22.53
C LYS A 29 -4.35 -9.72 21.51
N LEU A 30 -4.53 -10.01 20.22
CA LEU A 30 -4.54 -8.98 19.18
C LEU A 30 -5.76 -8.07 19.29
N LEU A 31 -6.93 -8.61 19.59
CA LEU A 31 -8.15 -7.82 19.82
C LEU A 31 -8.03 -6.94 21.08
N GLU A 32 -7.47 -7.49 22.16
CA GLU A 32 -7.21 -6.73 23.37
C GLU A 32 -6.24 -5.57 23.13
N LYS A 33 -5.12 -5.86 22.44
CA LYS A 33 -4.15 -4.83 22.04
C LYS A 33 -4.77 -3.77 21.14
N ARG A 34 -5.63 -4.16 20.19
CA ARG A 34 -6.37 -3.22 19.35
C ARG A 34 -7.26 -2.32 20.19
N ASN A 35 -8.07 -2.90 21.09
CA ASN A 35 -8.98 -2.13 21.93
C ASN A 35 -8.24 -1.14 22.83
N LEU A 36 -7.07 -1.52 23.34
CA LEU A 36 -6.20 -0.63 24.11
C LEU A 36 -5.71 0.55 23.25
N MET A 37 -5.17 0.25 22.06
CA MET A 37 -4.65 1.28 21.15
C MET A 37 -5.76 2.21 20.63
N GLU A 38 -6.96 1.68 20.40
CA GLU A 38 -8.13 2.45 19.97
C GLU A 38 -8.58 3.42 21.07
N LYS A 39 -8.55 3.01 22.34
CA LYS A 39 -8.77 3.91 23.49
C LYS A 39 -7.70 5.00 23.61
N GLU A 40 -6.47 4.71 23.21
CA GLU A 40 -5.37 5.69 23.13
C GLU A 40 -5.46 6.60 21.89
N GLY A 41 -6.47 6.43 21.02
CA GLY A 41 -6.64 7.22 19.79
C GLY A 41 -5.64 6.88 18.68
N LYS A 42 -4.96 5.72 18.80
CA LYS A 42 -3.99 5.22 17.82
C LYS A 42 -4.65 4.24 16.86
N TYR A 43 -4.28 4.35 15.60
CA TYR A 43 -4.75 3.50 14.51
C TYR A 43 -3.60 2.74 13.89
N PHE A 44 -3.87 1.52 13.45
CA PHE A 44 -2.87 0.70 12.78
C PHE A 44 -2.71 1.17 11.33
N TYR A 45 -1.56 1.74 11.01
CA TYR A 45 -1.22 2.27 9.69
C TYR A 45 0.21 1.88 9.33
N GLU A 46 0.40 1.25 8.16
CA GLU A 46 1.70 0.79 7.65
C GLU A 46 2.56 0.01 8.68
N GLY A 47 1.92 -0.90 9.44
CA GLY A 47 2.62 -1.74 10.41
C GLY A 47 2.88 -1.09 11.78
N LYS A 48 2.49 0.18 11.98
CA LYS A 48 2.69 0.92 13.23
C LYS A 48 1.36 1.44 13.79
N TRP A 49 1.30 1.60 15.10
CA TRP A 49 0.19 2.28 15.77
C TRP A 49 0.49 3.78 15.79
N LEU A 50 -0.29 4.55 15.03
CA LEU A 50 -0.07 5.97 14.81
C LEU A 50 -1.32 6.78 15.18
N ASP A 51 -1.10 7.96 15.73
CA ASP A 51 -2.17 8.92 15.98
C ASP A 51 -2.78 9.38 14.65
N ARG A 52 -4.09 9.66 14.67
CA ARG A 52 -4.81 10.14 13.47
C ARG A 52 -4.14 11.36 12.83
N ALA A 53 -3.64 12.30 13.65
CA ALA A 53 -2.94 13.49 13.17
C ALA A 53 -1.67 13.16 12.37
N LYS A 54 -0.92 12.14 12.79
CA LYS A 54 0.28 11.70 12.06
C LYS A 54 -0.09 11.05 10.73
N ILE A 55 -1.15 10.23 10.71
CA ILE A 55 -1.64 9.61 9.47
C ILE A 55 -2.07 10.69 8.47
N VAL A 56 -2.81 11.70 8.92
CA VAL A 56 -3.22 12.83 8.07
C VAL A 56 -1.99 13.58 7.54
N ALA A 57 -1.01 13.88 8.40
CA ALA A 57 0.22 14.55 7.98
C ALA A 57 1.00 13.75 6.91
N PHE A 58 1.10 12.42 7.06
CA PHE A 58 1.72 11.56 6.05
C PHE A 58 0.94 11.58 4.72
N GLN A 59 -0.38 11.51 4.77
CA GLN A 59 -1.22 11.57 3.58
C GLN A 59 -1.12 12.91 2.86
N GLU A 60 -1.06 14.02 3.61
CA GLU A 60 -0.89 15.35 3.04
C GLU A 60 0.49 15.52 2.39
N ALA A 61 1.55 15.03 3.04
CA ALA A 61 2.90 15.05 2.49
C ALA A 61 2.97 14.24 1.18
N ALA A 62 2.37 13.05 1.15
CA ALA A 62 2.27 12.22 -0.04
C ALA A 62 1.50 12.95 -1.17
N LYS A 63 0.32 13.51 -0.88
CA LYS A 63 -0.48 14.27 -1.85
C LYS A 63 0.27 15.46 -2.44
N ARG A 64 1.06 16.19 -1.64
CA ARG A 64 1.89 17.31 -2.14
C ARG A 64 2.94 16.81 -3.11
N ARG A 65 3.62 15.72 -2.79
CA ARG A 65 4.63 15.12 -3.66
C ARG A 65 4.02 14.62 -4.96
N ASP A 66 2.89 13.92 -4.90
CA ASP A 66 2.18 13.43 -6.09
C ASP A 66 1.74 14.58 -6.99
N ARG A 67 1.28 15.69 -6.41
CA ARG A 67 0.92 16.89 -7.17
C ARG A 67 2.11 17.49 -7.91
N ILE A 68 3.29 17.54 -7.27
CA ILE A 68 4.52 18.06 -7.90
C ILE A 68 4.91 17.16 -9.08
N ILE A 69 4.96 15.84 -8.87
CA ILE A 69 5.31 14.87 -9.92
C ILE A 69 4.31 14.97 -11.08
N PHE A 70 3.01 15.05 -10.78
CA PHE A 70 1.98 15.21 -11.80
C PHE A 70 2.18 16.50 -12.63
N LEU A 71 2.56 17.60 -11.97
CA LEU A 71 2.78 18.88 -12.63
C LEU A 71 4.05 18.86 -13.50
N GLU A 72 5.12 18.21 -13.04
CA GLU A 72 6.34 17.98 -13.83
C GLU A 72 6.06 17.16 -15.08
N ILE A 73 5.33 16.04 -14.95
CA ILE A 73 4.94 15.20 -16.09
C ILE A 73 4.08 16.02 -17.07
N SER A 74 3.10 16.76 -16.56
CA SER A 74 2.23 17.61 -17.38
C SER A 74 3.02 18.69 -18.12
N ALA A 75 3.97 19.34 -17.45
CA ALA A 75 4.85 20.34 -18.05
C ALA A 75 5.72 19.74 -19.16
N LEU A 76 6.25 18.53 -18.96
CA LEU A 76 7.02 17.82 -19.97
C LEU A 76 6.19 17.55 -21.24
N PHE A 77 4.95 17.07 -21.07
CA PHE A 77 4.05 16.86 -22.19
C PHE A 77 3.75 18.16 -22.96
N LEU A 78 3.47 19.25 -22.24
CA LEU A 78 3.24 20.56 -22.85
C LEU A 78 4.47 21.05 -23.63
N PHE A 79 5.67 20.84 -23.09
CA PHE A 79 6.92 21.20 -23.76
C PHE A 79 7.13 20.42 -25.06
N ILE A 80 6.88 19.10 -25.04
CA ILE A 80 6.97 18.26 -26.25
C ILE A 80 5.97 18.74 -27.31
N ILE A 81 4.72 18.98 -26.92
CA ILE A 81 3.68 19.47 -27.85
C ILE A 81 4.09 20.82 -28.45
N ALA A 82 4.56 21.76 -27.62
CA ALA A 82 5.01 23.07 -28.09
C ALA A 82 6.19 22.95 -29.08
N THR A 83 7.12 22.04 -28.81
CA THR A 83 8.27 21.77 -29.69
C THR A 83 7.81 21.20 -31.03
N ILE A 84 6.90 20.23 -31.03
CA ILE A 84 6.35 19.64 -32.27
C ILE A 84 5.61 20.71 -33.08
N LEU A 85 4.76 21.52 -32.45
CA LEU A 85 4.04 22.61 -33.13
C LEU A 85 5.00 23.66 -33.70
N GLY A 86 6.06 24.01 -32.96
CA GLY A 86 7.11 24.91 -33.42
C GLY A 86 7.86 24.36 -34.63
N LEU A 87 8.26 23.09 -34.58
CA LEU A 87 8.88 22.38 -35.71
C LEU A 87 7.96 22.35 -36.93
N LEU A 88 6.68 22.06 -36.73
CA LEU A 88 5.70 21.98 -37.81
C LEU A 88 5.46 23.35 -38.46
N LYS A 89 5.42 24.43 -37.66
CA LYS A 89 5.43 25.81 -38.18
C LYS A 89 6.70 26.15 -38.94
N GLY A 90 7.87 25.80 -38.41
CA GLY A 90 9.15 26.03 -39.08
C GLY A 90 9.23 25.28 -40.41
N LEU A 91 8.80 24.01 -40.42
CA LEU A 91 8.78 23.16 -41.61
C LEU A 91 7.81 23.70 -42.66
N THR A 92 6.61 24.12 -42.27
CA THR A 92 5.63 24.70 -43.21
C THR A 92 6.10 26.04 -43.78
N ALA A 93 6.71 26.91 -42.98
CA ALA A 93 7.33 28.14 -43.47
C ALA A 93 8.52 27.90 -44.40
N PHE A 94 9.27 26.81 -44.20
CA PHE A 94 10.42 26.45 -45.03
C PHE A 94 10.04 25.72 -46.33
N LEU A 95 9.06 24.80 -46.30
CA LEU A 95 8.64 23.99 -47.45
C LEU A 95 7.63 24.69 -48.36
N LEU A 96 6.82 25.61 -47.82
CA LEU A 96 5.91 26.47 -48.57
C LEU A 96 6.29 27.93 -48.31
N PRO A 97 7.43 28.40 -48.86
CA PRO A 97 7.67 29.82 -48.92
C PRO A 97 6.67 30.37 -49.96
N MET A 98 5.57 30.98 -49.49
CA MET A 98 4.89 31.95 -50.35
C MET A 98 5.80 33.15 -50.59
#